data_AF-A0A7C5JXQ3-F1
#
_entry.id   AF-A0A7C5JXQ3-F1
#
_cell.length_a   1.000
_cell.length_b   1.000
_cell.length_c   1.000
_cell.angle_alpha   90.00
_cell.angle_beta   90.00
_cell.angle_gamma   90.00
#
_symmetry.space_group_name_H-M   'P 1'
#
loop_
_entity.id
_entity.type
_entity.pdbx_description
1 polymer ?
#
loop_
_entity_poly.entity_id
_entity_poly.type
_entity_poly.pdbx_seq_one_letter_code
_entity_poly.pdbx_strand_id
1 'polypeptide(L)'
;MPRRAREFPEEGEFVVATVKSIHHYGAFLTLDEYPGKEGFMHISEVAPTFVRNIRDYLKEGQKIVAKVIRVDPSKGHIDLSLKRVKQQERKAKLQEFKRAQKAENLLKMAAEKLGKDFETAWREVWVPLEEEYGEVYAAFEDAAQNGIEVLKDLIPDEWLPVLEEIIRNYVEIPTVTIDAEFEITVPIPNGIEIIKEALIRARDRANEEQGIEVKFSYLGA
;
A
#
# COMPACT_ATOMS: atom_id res chain seq x y z
N MET A 1 -9.65 -7.90 5.81
CA MET A 1 -9.87 -6.56 5.23
C MET A 1 -9.15 -5.65 6.17
N PRO A 2 -8.30 -4.75 5.65
CA PRO A 2 -7.38 -4.02 6.49
C PRO A 2 -8.21 -3.14 7.40
N ARG A 3 -8.12 -3.43 8.70
CA ARG A 3 -8.83 -2.69 9.72
C ARG A 3 -8.11 -1.35 9.95
N ARG A 4 -8.81 -0.31 10.35
CA ARG A 4 -8.16 0.90 10.86
C ARG A 4 -7.96 0.78 12.36
N ALA A 5 -6.87 1.34 12.89
CA ALA A 5 -6.63 1.46 14.33
C ALA A 5 -7.73 2.29 15.00
N ARG A 6 -8.18 3.34 14.31
CA ARG A 6 -9.26 4.23 14.75
C ARG A 6 -10.62 3.56 14.59
N GLU A 7 -11.50 3.79 15.56
CA GLU A 7 -12.85 3.20 15.56
C GLU A 7 -13.78 3.85 14.52
N PHE A 8 -13.61 5.14 14.26
CA PHE A 8 -14.42 5.90 13.31
C PHE A 8 -13.53 6.59 12.27
N PRO A 9 -14.02 6.77 11.03
CA PRO A 9 -13.33 7.59 10.04
C PRO A 9 -13.42 9.07 10.41
N GLU A 10 -12.60 9.89 9.75
CA GLU A 10 -12.68 11.34 9.88
C GLU A 10 -13.60 11.97 8.83
N GLU A 11 -14.14 13.15 9.15
CA GLU A 11 -14.86 13.94 8.15
C GLU A 11 -13.95 14.32 6.99
N GLY A 12 -14.39 14.02 5.77
CA GLY A 12 -13.61 14.23 4.56
C GLY A 12 -12.78 13.03 4.12
N GLU A 13 -12.61 12.00 4.96
CA GLU A 13 -11.88 10.77 4.60
C GLU A 13 -12.58 10.02 3.47
N PHE A 14 -11.79 9.35 2.62
CA PHE A 14 -12.31 8.41 1.63
C PHE A 14 -12.24 7.00 2.20
N VAL A 15 -13.35 6.27 2.10
CA VAL A 15 -13.48 4.91 2.65
C VAL A 15 -13.95 3.94 1.58
N VAL A 16 -13.51 2.69 1.67
CA VAL A 16 -14.07 1.59 0.90
C VAL A 16 -15.27 1.03 1.64
N ALA A 17 -16.42 0.97 0.97
CA ALA A 17 -17.66 0.50 1.56
C ALA A 17 -18.39 -0.48 0.63
N THR A 18 -19.03 -1.48 1.23
CA THR A 18 -19.86 -2.46 0.52
C THR A 18 -21.33 -2.11 0.71
N VAL A 19 -22.08 -1.97 -0.39
CA VAL A 19 -23.53 -1.68 -0.35
C VAL A 19 -24.26 -2.87 0.29
N LYS A 20 -24.95 -2.64 1.41
CA LYS A 20 -25.69 -3.65 2.15
C LYS A 20 -27.15 -3.72 1.72
N SER A 21 -27.83 -2.57 1.66
CA SER A 21 -29.22 -2.47 1.25
C SER A 21 -29.51 -1.16 0.54
N ILE A 22 -30.44 -1.18 -0.41
CA ILE A 22 -30.86 0.00 -1.18
C ILE A 22 -32.34 0.29 -0.92
N HIS A 23 -32.62 1.51 -0.47
CA HIS A 23 -33.97 2.04 -0.26
C HIS A 23 -34.25 3.21 -1.21
N HIS A 24 -35.47 3.75 -1.18
CA HIS A 24 -35.86 4.86 -2.07
C HIS A 24 -35.21 6.20 -1.67
N TYR A 25 -34.86 6.38 -0.39
CA TYR A 25 -34.26 7.60 0.14
C TYR A 25 -32.73 7.54 0.24
N GLY A 26 -32.12 6.36 0.08
CA GLY A 26 -30.69 6.17 0.26
C GLY A 26 -30.26 4.70 0.26
N ALA A 27 -28.98 4.46 0.53
CA ALA A 27 -28.41 3.14 0.68
C ALA A 27 -27.64 3.04 2.01
N PHE A 28 -27.70 1.87 2.63
CA PHE A 28 -26.83 1.53 3.76
C PHE A 28 -25.63 0.76 3.24
N LEU A 29 -24.45 1.12 3.73
CA LEU A 29 -23.17 0.52 3.33
C LEU A 29 -22.39 0.10 4.57
N THR A 30 -21.73 -1.03 4.51
CA THR A 30 -20.77 -1.45 5.55
C THR A 30 -19.40 -0.90 5.19
N LEU A 31 -18.71 -0.28 6.13
CA LEU A 31 -17.35 0.22 5.93
C LEU A 31 -16.37 -0.95 6.08
N ASP A 32 -15.67 -1.29 4.99
CA ASP A 32 -14.80 -2.47 4.94
C ASP A 32 -13.57 -2.33 5.85
N GLU A 33 -13.14 -1.09 6.07
CA GLU A 33 -11.96 -0.72 6.86
C GLU A 33 -12.28 -0.52 8.35
N TYR A 34 -13.58 -0.42 8.70
CA TYR A 34 -14.05 -0.14 10.06
C TYR A 34 -15.03 -1.24 10.51
N PRO A 35 -14.52 -2.31 11.16
CA PRO A 35 -15.33 -3.48 11.49
C PRO A 35 -16.60 -3.12 12.26
N GLY A 36 -17.74 -3.59 11.76
CA GLY A 36 -19.05 -3.39 12.39
C GLY A 36 -19.64 -1.98 12.24
N LYS A 37 -18.98 -1.06 11.51
CA LYS A 37 -19.52 0.28 11.25
C LYS A 37 -20.32 0.32 9.95
N GLU A 38 -21.47 0.99 10.02
CA GLU A 38 -22.36 1.20 8.89
C GLU A 38 -22.42 2.69 8.56
N GLY A 39 -22.39 2.99 7.26
CA GLY A 39 -22.58 4.31 6.71
C GLY A 39 -23.89 4.39 5.94
N PHE A 40 -24.46 5.58 5.91
CA PHE A 40 -25.67 5.91 5.18
C PHE A 40 -25.34 6.87 4.04
N MET A 41 -25.80 6.54 2.83
CA MET A 41 -25.68 7.40 1.66
C MET A 41 -27.06 7.85 1.23
N HIS A 42 -27.35 9.13 1.40
CA HIS A 42 -28.61 9.71 0.94
C HIS A 42 -28.70 9.73 -0.60
N ILE A 43 -29.91 9.63 -1.17
CA ILE A 43 -30.12 9.66 -2.63
C ILE A 43 -29.50 10.88 -3.31
N SER A 44 -29.50 12.03 -2.63
CA SER A 44 -28.89 13.26 -3.14
C SER A 44 -27.37 13.23 -3.16
N GLU A 45 -26.73 12.25 -2.53
CA GLU A 45 -25.29 12.08 -2.43
C GLU A 45 -24.77 10.95 -3.35
N VAL A 46 -25.65 10.29 -4.10
CA VAL A 46 -25.30 9.21 -5.04
C VAL A 46 -24.67 9.74 -6.33
N ALA A 47 -25.25 10.79 -6.92
CA ALA A 47 -24.78 11.38 -8.16
C ALA A 47 -24.89 12.92 -8.15
N PRO A 48 -24.15 13.63 -9.02
CA PRO A 48 -24.29 15.09 -9.18
C PRO A 48 -25.64 15.51 -9.79
N THR A 49 -26.25 14.62 -10.58
CA THR A 49 -27.55 14.83 -11.24
C THR A 49 -28.70 14.27 -10.41
N PHE A 50 -29.93 14.69 -10.72
CA PHE A 50 -31.12 14.12 -10.11
C PHE A 50 -31.21 12.60 -10.34
N VAL A 51 -31.35 11.83 -9.27
CA VAL A 51 -31.44 10.38 -9.30
C VAL A 51 -32.90 9.97 -9.09
N ARG A 52 -33.52 9.37 -10.10
CA ARG A 52 -34.89 8.81 -9.98
C ARG A 52 -34.88 7.45 -9.27
N ASN A 53 -33.88 6.63 -9.53
CA ASN A 53 -33.73 5.29 -8.97
C ASN A 53 -32.27 5.04 -8.59
N ILE A 54 -32.00 4.77 -7.31
CA ILE A 54 -30.65 4.52 -6.80
C ILE A 54 -30.07 3.24 -7.40
N ARG A 55 -30.92 2.26 -7.74
CA ARG A 55 -30.49 0.97 -8.29
C ARG A 55 -29.81 1.07 -9.67
N ASP A 56 -29.95 2.21 -10.33
CA ASP A 56 -29.25 2.46 -11.60
C ASP A 56 -27.76 2.77 -11.36
N TYR A 57 -27.39 3.16 -10.14
CA TYR A 57 -26.04 3.58 -9.74
C TYR A 57 -25.37 2.59 -8.79
N LEU A 58 -26.15 1.97 -7.90
CA LEU A 58 -25.68 1.07 -6.85
C LEU A 58 -26.35 -0.30 -6.96
N LYS A 59 -25.60 -1.34 -6.63
CA LYS A 59 -26.09 -2.72 -6.47
C LYS A 59 -25.74 -3.24 -5.10
N GLU A 60 -26.61 -4.04 -4.50
CA GLU A 60 -26.31 -4.74 -3.25
C GLU A 60 -25.10 -5.66 -3.44
N GLY A 61 -24.20 -5.68 -2.45
CA GLY A 61 -22.89 -6.36 -2.51
C GLY A 61 -21.80 -5.60 -3.29
N GLN A 62 -22.12 -4.48 -3.95
CA GLN A 62 -21.12 -3.69 -4.68
C GLN A 62 -20.16 -2.97 -3.73
N LYS A 63 -18.85 -3.08 -3.99
CA LYS A 63 -17.82 -2.26 -3.34
C LYS A 63 -17.65 -0.93 -4.07
N ILE A 64 -17.70 0.15 -3.32
CA ILE A 64 -17.50 1.52 -3.81
C ILE A 64 -16.52 2.27 -2.91
N VAL A 65 -15.92 3.33 -3.46
CA VAL A 65 -15.23 4.34 -2.65
C VAL A 65 -16.22 5.47 -2.41
N ALA A 66 -16.40 5.86 -1.15
CA ALA A 66 -17.25 6.98 -0.76
C ALA A 66 -16.46 7.96 0.10
N LYS A 67 -16.84 9.24 0.05
CA LYS A 67 -16.32 10.28 0.92
C LYS A 67 -17.19 10.39 2.16
N VAL A 68 -16.59 10.45 3.33
CA VAL A 68 -17.26 10.75 4.59
C VAL A 68 -17.62 12.23 4.63
N ILE A 69 -18.91 12.53 4.79
CA ILE A 69 -19.42 13.91 4.88
C ILE A 69 -19.51 14.34 6.33
N ARG A 70 -20.01 13.45 7.19
CA ARG A 70 -20.27 13.72 8.60
C ARG A 70 -20.13 12.45 9.42
N VAL A 71 -19.62 12.59 10.63
CA VAL A 71 -19.53 11.49 11.61
C VAL A 71 -20.16 11.94 12.91
N ASP A 72 -21.10 11.16 13.45
CA ASP A 72 -21.64 11.31 14.80
C ASP A 72 -21.22 10.06 15.61
N PRO A 73 -20.08 10.10 16.31
CA PRO A 73 -19.56 8.95 17.07
C PRO A 73 -20.51 8.52 18.20
N SER A 74 -21.27 9.45 18.78
CA SER A 74 -22.20 9.16 19.88
C SER A 74 -23.38 8.30 19.43
N LYS A 75 -23.81 8.45 18.17
CA LYS A 75 -24.89 7.64 17.57
C LYS A 75 -24.39 6.54 16.65
N GLY A 76 -23.10 6.54 16.32
CA GLY A 76 -22.50 5.66 15.34
C GLY A 76 -22.94 5.94 13.90
N HIS A 77 -23.45 7.14 13.61
CA HIS A 77 -23.93 7.50 12.28
C HIS A 77 -22.79 8.07 11.44
N ILE A 78 -22.64 7.56 10.21
CA ILE A 78 -21.63 8.01 9.25
C ILE A 78 -22.35 8.35 7.94
N ASP A 79 -22.35 9.61 7.55
CA ASP A 79 -22.96 10.04 6.28
C ASP A 79 -21.92 9.99 5.16
N LEU A 80 -22.26 9.28 4.08
CA LEU A 80 -21.37 9.01 2.94
C LEU A 80 -21.84 9.70 1.67
N SER A 81 -20.88 10.00 0.78
CA SER A 81 -21.12 10.57 -0.54
C SER A 81 -20.36 9.83 -1.63
N LEU A 82 -21.06 9.43 -2.68
CA LEU A 82 -20.43 8.95 -3.92
C LEU A 82 -20.16 10.12 -4.88
N LYS A 83 -21.06 11.10 -4.94
CA LYS A 83 -20.94 12.23 -5.88
C LYS A 83 -19.73 13.14 -5.61
N ARG A 84 -19.23 13.15 -4.36
CA ARG A 84 -18.08 13.98 -3.94
C ARG A 84 -16.73 13.28 -4.14
N VAL A 85 -16.71 12.12 -4.81
CA VAL A 85 -15.49 11.36 -5.09
C VAL A 85 -15.09 11.55 -6.54
N LYS A 86 -13.93 12.16 -6.76
CA LYS A 86 -13.32 12.30 -8.09
C LYS A 86 -12.62 11.00 -8.50
N GLN A 87 -12.40 10.83 -9.80
CA GLN A 87 -11.71 9.64 -10.33
C GLN A 87 -10.29 9.48 -9.77
N GLN A 88 -9.55 10.58 -9.56
CA GLN A 88 -8.22 10.53 -8.94
C GLN A 88 -8.28 10.07 -7.49
N GLU A 89 -9.19 10.64 -6.68
CA GLU A 89 -9.41 10.27 -5.28
C GLU A 89 -9.83 8.81 -5.14
N ARG A 90 -10.75 8.35 -6.01
CA ARG A 90 -11.16 6.94 -6.08
C ARG A 90 -9.98 6.03 -6.39
N LYS A 91 -9.15 6.38 -7.38
CA LYS A 91 -7.97 5.59 -7.74
C LYS A 91 -6.96 5.54 -6.59
N ALA A 92 -6.68 6.68 -5.97
CA ALA A 92 -5.77 6.79 -4.82
C ALA A 92 -6.26 5.92 -3.66
N LYS A 93 -7.53 6.03 -3.26
CA LYS A 93 -8.06 5.22 -2.14
C LYS A 93 -8.07 3.72 -2.46
N LEU A 94 -8.36 3.33 -3.71
CA LEU A 94 -8.28 1.93 -4.12
C LEU A 94 -6.83 1.41 -4.12
N GLN A 95 -5.84 2.27 -4.40
CA GLN A 95 -4.43 1.90 -4.31
C GLN A 95 -3.99 1.74 -2.85
N GLU A 96 -4.30 2.73 -1.99
CA GLU A 96 -4.08 2.66 -0.54
C GLU A 96 -4.72 1.40 0.06
N PHE A 97 -5.99 1.12 -0.26
CA PHE A 97 -6.68 -0.07 0.25
C PHE A 97 -5.98 -1.38 -0.17
N LYS A 98 -5.48 -1.47 -1.41
CA LYS A 98 -4.72 -2.64 -1.89
C LYS A 98 -3.37 -2.76 -1.18
N ARG A 99 -2.69 -1.65 -0.92
CA ARG A 99 -1.41 -1.62 -0.19
C ARG A 99 -1.62 -2.06 1.27
N ALA A 100 -2.67 -1.56 1.92
CA ALA A 100 -3.06 -2.01 3.26
C ALA A 100 -3.40 -3.52 3.28
N GLN A 101 -4.10 -4.05 2.27
CA GLN A 101 -4.32 -5.51 2.14
C GLN A 101 -3.01 -6.30 2.01
N LYS A 102 -2.03 -5.79 1.26
CA LYS A 102 -0.70 -6.40 1.18
C LYS A 102 -0.02 -6.39 2.55
N ALA A 103 0.02 -5.25 3.23
CA ALA A 103 0.58 -5.14 4.57
C ALA A 103 -0.09 -6.11 5.57
N GLU A 104 -1.43 -6.24 5.53
CA GLU A 104 -2.18 -7.15 6.40
C GLU A 104 -1.73 -8.60 6.19
N ASN A 105 -1.53 -9.01 4.92
CA ASN A 105 -1.06 -10.35 4.59
C ASN A 105 0.39 -10.59 5.02
N LEU A 106 1.27 -9.60 4.87
CA LEU A 106 2.67 -9.68 5.35
C LEU A 106 2.71 -9.81 6.87
N LEU A 107 1.88 -9.03 7.59
CA LEU A 107 1.78 -9.13 9.03
C LEU A 107 1.21 -10.48 9.49
N LYS A 108 0.23 -11.04 8.78
CA LYS A 108 -0.25 -12.40 9.06
C LYS A 108 0.84 -13.44 8.92
N MET A 109 1.66 -13.36 7.85
CA MET A 109 2.81 -14.24 7.68
C MET A 109 3.81 -14.10 8.85
N ALA A 110 4.05 -12.88 9.32
CA ALA A 110 4.92 -12.63 10.47
C ALA A 110 4.36 -13.25 11.76
N ALA A 111 3.05 -13.07 12.00
CA ALA A 111 2.35 -13.63 13.15
C ALA A 111 2.39 -15.16 13.15
N GLU A 112 2.12 -15.78 12.01
CA GLU A 112 2.20 -17.24 11.82
C GLU A 112 3.61 -17.77 12.10
N LYS A 113 4.65 -17.09 11.61
CA LYS A 113 6.06 -17.46 11.85
C LYS A 113 6.46 -17.37 13.33
N LEU A 114 5.93 -16.39 14.06
CA LEU A 114 6.15 -16.24 15.50
C LEU A 114 5.20 -17.07 16.37
N GLY A 115 4.21 -17.76 15.77
CA GLY A 115 3.19 -18.50 16.50
C GLY A 115 2.25 -17.61 17.32
N LYS A 116 2.11 -16.33 16.95
CA LYS A 116 1.21 -15.36 17.59
C LYS A 116 -0.10 -15.27 16.84
N ASP A 117 -1.19 -14.95 17.54
CA ASP A 117 -2.46 -14.66 16.90
C ASP A 117 -2.43 -13.29 16.20
N PHE A 118 -3.34 -13.09 15.24
CA PHE A 118 -3.38 -11.88 14.45
C PHE A 118 -3.77 -10.63 15.26
N GLU A 119 -4.56 -10.74 16.34
CA GLU A 119 -4.94 -9.57 17.14
C GLU A 119 -3.74 -9.08 17.97
N THR A 120 -2.89 -9.99 18.43
CA THR A 120 -1.60 -9.63 19.04
C THR A 120 -0.70 -8.91 18.04
N ALA A 121 -0.55 -9.46 16.83
CA ALA A 121 0.20 -8.82 15.75
C ALA A 121 -0.36 -7.43 15.38
N TRP A 122 -1.68 -7.32 15.33
CA TRP A 122 -2.39 -6.07 15.09
C TRP A 122 -2.03 -5.01 16.11
N ARG A 123 -2.15 -5.35 17.40
CA ARG A 123 -1.91 -4.40 18.50
C ARG A 123 -0.44 -4.01 18.61
N GLU A 124 0.47 -4.95 18.43
CA GLU A 124 1.91 -4.74 18.66
C GLU A 124 2.63 -4.14 17.45
N VAL A 125 2.11 -4.35 16.24
CA VAL A 125 2.77 -3.90 15.00
C VAL A 125 1.88 -2.98 14.18
N TRP A 126 0.65 -3.39 13.86
CA TRP A 126 -0.19 -2.59 12.96
C TRP A 126 -0.51 -1.21 13.54
N VAL A 127 -1.00 -1.18 14.79
CA VAL A 127 -1.44 0.07 15.42
C VAL A 127 -0.28 1.08 15.55
N PRO A 128 0.89 0.75 16.12
CA PRO A 128 1.99 1.70 16.22
C PRO A 128 2.48 2.21 14.87
N LEU A 129 2.58 1.33 13.87
CA LEU A 129 3.04 1.72 12.54
C LEU A 129 2.02 2.59 11.80
N GLU A 130 0.71 2.33 11.95
CA GLU A 130 -0.33 3.18 11.38
C GLU A 130 -0.38 4.55 12.05
N GLU A 131 -0.15 4.62 13.37
CA GLU A 131 -0.11 5.90 14.09
C GLU A 131 1.07 6.78 13.68
N GLU A 132 2.26 6.19 13.45
CA GLU A 132 3.46 6.95 13.06
C GLU A 132 3.48 7.27 11.56
N TYR A 133 3.21 6.29 10.69
CA TYR A 133 3.34 6.46 9.23
C TYR A 133 2.03 6.82 8.53
N GLY A 134 0.87 6.67 9.18
CA GLY A 134 -0.46 6.78 8.56
C GLY A 134 -0.84 5.59 7.66
N GLU A 135 0.13 4.86 7.12
CA GLU A 135 -0.04 3.65 6.30
C GLU A 135 1.05 2.61 6.65
N VAL A 136 0.66 1.43 7.13
CA VAL A 136 1.60 0.36 7.50
C VAL A 136 2.47 -0.11 6.33
N TYR A 137 1.93 -0.14 5.11
CA TYR A 137 2.75 -0.52 3.94
C TYR A 137 3.85 0.50 3.64
N ALA A 138 3.63 1.79 3.95
CA ALA A 138 4.67 2.80 3.82
C ALA A 138 5.81 2.58 4.83
N ALA A 139 5.48 2.17 6.07
CA ALA A 139 6.48 1.76 7.05
C ALA A 139 7.31 0.55 6.56
N PHE A 140 6.67 -0.40 5.88
CA PHE A 140 7.37 -1.55 5.29
C PHE A 140 8.25 -1.16 4.10
N GLU A 141 7.83 -0.21 3.27
CA GLU A 141 8.66 0.35 2.19
C GLU A 141 9.87 1.10 2.75
N ASP A 142 9.67 1.89 3.82
CA ASP A 142 10.75 2.60 4.49
C ASP A 142 11.76 1.63 5.10
N ALA A 143 11.29 0.59 5.78
CA ALA A 143 12.13 -0.48 6.30
C ALA A 143 12.86 -1.27 5.20
N ALA A 144 12.24 -1.46 4.03
CA ALA A 144 12.90 -2.09 2.88
C ALA A 144 14.04 -1.21 2.34
N GLN A 145 13.81 0.11 2.27
CA GLN A 145 14.75 1.06 1.69
C GLN A 145 15.89 1.43 2.65
N ASN A 146 15.58 1.66 3.93
CA ASN A 146 16.48 2.23 4.92
C ASN A 146 16.88 1.22 6.03
N GLY A 147 16.38 -0.02 5.95
CA GLY A 147 16.67 -1.09 6.90
C GLY A 147 15.65 -1.21 8.04
N ILE A 148 15.53 -2.40 8.62
CA ILE A 148 14.48 -2.72 9.62
C ILE A 148 14.58 -1.89 10.91
N GLU A 149 15.74 -1.34 11.22
CA GLU A 149 15.98 -0.54 12.43
C GLU A 149 15.08 0.70 12.51
N VAL A 150 14.54 1.21 11.38
CA VAL A 150 13.58 2.33 11.40
C VAL A 150 12.27 1.99 12.15
N LEU A 151 11.99 0.71 12.39
CA LEU A 151 10.80 0.25 13.10
C LEU A 151 11.05 -0.04 14.59
N LYS A 152 12.30 -0.04 15.04
CA LYS A 152 12.71 -0.55 16.35
C LYS A 152 12.06 0.16 17.54
N ASP A 153 11.93 1.49 17.46
CA ASP A 153 11.32 2.28 18.54
C ASP A 153 9.78 2.25 18.50
N LEU A 154 9.19 1.66 17.45
CA LEU A 154 7.74 1.65 17.22
C LEU A 154 7.10 0.30 17.56
N ILE A 155 7.82 -0.81 17.39
CA ILE A 155 7.30 -2.17 17.57
C ILE A 155 8.25 -3.01 18.43
N PRO A 156 7.77 -4.08 19.09
CA PRO A 156 8.65 -4.91 19.91
C PRO A 156 9.76 -5.61 19.11
N ASP A 157 10.99 -5.62 19.67
CA ASP A 157 12.20 -6.16 19.04
C ASP A 157 12.05 -7.59 18.47
N GLU A 158 11.21 -8.42 19.09
CA GLU A 158 10.95 -9.79 18.64
C GLU A 158 10.33 -9.88 17.24
N TRP A 159 9.65 -8.82 16.78
CA TRP A 159 9.03 -8.76 15.45
C TRP A 159 10.04 -8.42 14.34
N LEU A 160 11.11 -7.69 14.67
CA LEU A 160 12.03 -7.11 13.68
C LEU A 160 12.67 -8.17 12.78
N PRO A 161 13.27 -9.28 13.28
CA PRO A 161 13.96 -10.23 12.40
C PRO A 161 13.01 -10.93 11.40
N VAL A 162 11.78 -11.22 11.85
CA VAL A 162 10.77 -11.88 11.01
C VAL A 162 10.21 -10.92 9.97
N LEU A 163 9.94 -9.67 10.37
CA LEU A 163 9.48 -8.63 9.45
C LEU A 163 10.57 -8.27 8.43
N GLU A 164 11.84 -8.17 8.85
CA GLU A 164 12.96 -7.92 7.93
C GLU A 164 13.03 -8.97 6.82
N GLU A 165 12.93 -10.26 7.19
CA GLU A 165 12.92 -11.36 6.22
C GLU A 165 11.73 -11.25 5.24
N ILE A 166 10.54 -10.97 5.76
CA ILE A 166 9.31 -10.86 4.96
C ILE A 166 9.36 -9.63 4.04
N ILE A 167 9.74 -8.48 4.57
CA ILE A 167 9.81 -7.22 3.83
C ILE A 167 10.80 -7.36 2.67
N ARG A 168 12.01 -7.87 2.92
CA ARG A 168 13.01 -8.10 1.86
C ARG A 168 12.52 -9.02 0.75
N ASN A 169 11.67 -9.99 1.07
CA ASN A 169 11.20 -10.98 0.10
C ASN A 169 9.98 -10.52 -0.71
N TYR A 170 9.14 -9.63 -0.16
CA TYR A 170 7.82 -9.32 -0.73
C TYR A 170 7.55 -7.83 -0.98
N VAL A 171 8.38 -6.93 -0.46
CA VAL A 171 8.27 -5.49 -0.72
C VAL A 171 9.27 -5.13 -1.83
N GLU A 172 8.74 -4.75 -2.98
CA GLU A 172 9.54 -4.34 -4.13
C GLU A 172 10.10 -2.94 -3.89
N ILE A 173 11.42 -2.82 -3.80
CA ILE A 173 12.08 -1.51 -3.78
C ILE A 173 12.15 -1.01 -5.23
N PRO A 174 11.58 0.15 -5.56
CA PRO A 174 11.70 0.71 -6.90
C PRO A 174 13.17 1.03 -7.18
N THR A 175 13.77 0.32 -8.14
CA THR A 175 15.13 0.60 -8.61
C THR A 175 15.10 1.68 -9.68
N VAL A 176 16.14 2.50 -9.71
CA VAL A 176 16.37 3.45 -10.80
C VAL A 176 17.43 2.88 -11.73
N THR A 177 17.16 2.90 -13.04
CA THR A 177 18.15 2.56 -14.05
C THR A 177 18.82 3.84 -14.52
N ILE A 178 20.16 3.87 -14.46
CA ILE A 178 20.96 4.97 -15.00
C ILE A 178 21.77 4.40 -16.17
N ASP A 179 21.60 5.00 -17.34
CA ASP A 179 22.37 4.65 -18.54
C ASP A 179 23.55 5.61 -18.71
N ALA A 180 24.73 5.06 -18.99
CA ALA A 180 25.94 5.81 -19.27
C ALA A 180 26.72 5.15 -20.42
N GLU A 181 27.26 5.97 -21.32
CA GLU A 181 28.08 5.52 -22.45
C GLU A 181 29.56 5.82 -22.20
N PHE A 182 30.42 4.88 -22.58
CA PHE A 182 31.87 5.00 -22.44
C PHE A 182 32.54 4.70 -23.78
N GLU A 183 33.50 5.54 -24.16
CA GLU A 183 34.42 5.26 -25.26
C GLU A 183 35.72 4.68 -24.68
N ILE A 184 36.04 3.43 -25.03
CA ILE A 184 37.18 2.70 -24.46
C ILE A 184 38.04 2.18 -25.61
N THR A 185 39.33 2.53 -25.60
CA THR A 185 40.29 2.09 -26.63
C THR A 185 41.54 1.51 -25.98
N VAL A 186 41.96 0.33 -26.43
CA VAL A 186 43.20 -0.33 -26.00
C VAL A 186 43.99 -0.74 -27.25
N PRO A 187 44.99 0.05 -27.70
CA PRO A 187 45.62 -0.06 -29.02
C PRO A 187 46.73 -1.14 -29.07
N ILE A 188 46.38 -2.38 -28.73
CA ILE A 188 47.26 -3.55 -28.79
C ILE A 188 46.49 -4.76 -29.35
N PRO A 189 47.18 -5.80 -29.89
CA PRO A 189 46.52 -6.90 -30.58
C PRO A 189 45.44 -7.65 -29.78
N ASN A 190 45.54 -7.71 -28.46
CA ASN A 190 44.60 -8.33 -27.53
C ASN A 190 43.73 -7.30 -26.76
N GLY A 191 43.54 -6.11 -27.32
CA GLY A 191 42.82 -5.01 -26.67
C GLY A 191 41.36 -5.35 -26.34
N ILE A 192 40.68 -6.12 -27.19
CA ILE A 192 39.28 -6.53 -26.98
C ILE A 192 39.16 -7.43 -25.75
N GLU A 193 40.05 -8.42 -25.61
CA GLU A 193 40.07 -9.33 -24.48
C GLU A 193 40.28 -8.56 -23.18
N ILE A 194 41.20 -7.59 -23.18
CA ILE A 194 41.48 -6.74 -22.01
C ILE A 194 40.26 -5.89 -21.64
N ILE A 195 39.57 -5.28 -22.61
CA ILE A 195 38.35 -4.49 -22.36
C ILE A 195 37.27 -5.39 -21.76
N LYS A 196 37.03 -6.57 -22.34
CA LYS A 196 36.03 -7.51 -21.84
C LYS A 196 36.33 -7.96 -20.41
N GLU A 197 37.55 -8.39 -20.14
CA GLU A 197 37.96 -8.81 -18.79
C GLU A 197 37.81 -7.68 -17.77
N ALA A 198 38.22 -6.46 -18.12
CA ALA A 198 38.08 -5.30 -17.25
C ALA A 198 36.61 -4.98 -16.92
N LEU A 199 35.74 -4.95 -17.93
CA LEU A 199 34.31 -4.65 -17.76
C LEU A 199 33.58 -5.77 -17.02
N ILE A 200 33.88 -7.04 -17.30
CA ILE A 200 33.31 -8.18 -16.57
C ILE A 200 33.72 -8.12 -15.11
N ARG A 201 34.99 -7.87 -14.81
CA ARG A 201 35.47 -7.75 -13.44
C ARG A 201 34.85 -6.57 -12.69
N ALA A 202 34.68 -5.43 -13.37
CA ALA A 202 34.00 -4.26 -12.80
C ALA A 202 32.52 -4.55 -12.52
N ARG A 203 31.83 -5.20 -13.46
CA ARG A 203 30.44 -5.63 -13.31
C ARG A 203 30.27 -6.56 -12.12
N ASP A 204 31.08 -7.62 -12.05
CA ASP A 204 30.95 -8.64 -11.02
C ASP A 204 31.18 -8.03 -9.63
N ARG A 205 32.17 -7.16 -9.50
CA ARG A 205 32.42 -6.42 -8.26
C ARG A 205 31.27 -5.48 -7.89
N ALA A 206 30.68 -4.77 -8.85
CA ALA A 206 29.56 -3.88 -8.58
C ALA A 206 28.29 -4.65 -8.17
N ASN A 207 28.06 -5.81 -8.79
CA ASN A 207 26.90 -6.65 -8.52
C ASN A 207 27.01 -7.46 -7.20
N GLU A 208 28.15 -7.40 -6.50
CA GLU A 208 28.26 -7.92 -5.13
C GLU A 208 27.53 -7.02 -4.13
N GLU A 209 27.29 -5.75 -4.45
CA GLU A 209 26.56 -4.81 -3.60
C GLU A 209 25.05 -5.02 -3.68
N GLN A 210 24.39 -5.21 -2.53
CA GLN A 210 22.95 -5.43 -2.50
C GLN A 210 22.19 -4.22 -3.03
N GLY A 211 21.22 -4.46 -3.93
CA GLY A 211 20.40 -3.42 -4.52
C GLY A 211 21.01 -2.75 -5.76
N ILE A 212 22.21 -3.16 -6.19
CA ILE A 212 22.85 -2.64 -7.40
C ILE A 212 22.92 -3.75 -8.47
N GLU A 213 22.49 -3.41 -9.70
CA GLU A 213 22.71 -4.25 -10.88
C GLU A 213 23.35 -3.40 -12.00
N VAL A 214 24.58 -3.75 -12.36
CA VAL A 214 25.33 -3.17 -13.48
C VAL A 214 25.32 -4.15 -14.65
N LYS A 215 25.08 -3.60 -15.85
CA LYS A 215 25.17 -4.30 -17.14
C LYS A 215 25.99 -3.46 -18.10
N PHE A 216 26.91 -4.10 -18.82
CA PHE A 216 27.64 -3.48 -19.92
C PHE A 216 27.12 -4.04 -21.25
N SER A 217 26.73 -3.15 -22.15
CA SER A 217 26.30 -3.48 -23.51
C SER A 217 27.24 -2.80 -24.50
N TYR A 218 27.68 -3.55 -25.52
CA TYR A 218 28.46 -2.99 -26.62
C TYR A 218 27.51 -2.38 -27.65
N LEU A 219 27.64 -1.06 -27.89
CA LEU A 219 26.79 -0.31 -28.81
C LEU A 219 27.39 -0.16 -30.21
N GLY A 220 28.71 -0.39 -30.36
CA GLY A 220 29.43 -0.17 -31.61
C GLY A 220 30.80 0.46 -31.34
N ALA A 221 31.62 0.51 -32.39
CA ALA A 221 32.90 1.19 -32.45
C ALA A 221 32.89 2.16 -33.63
#